data_AF-A0A6I6E0M7-F1
#
_entry.id   AF-A0A6I6E0M7-F1
#
_cell.length_a   1.000
_cell.length_b   1.000
_cell.length_c   1.000
_cell.angle_alpha   90.00
_cell.angle_beta   90.00
_cell.angle_gamma   90.00
#
_symmetry.space_group_name_H-M   'P 1'
#
loop_
_entity.id
_entity.type
_entity.pdbx_description
1 polymer ?
#
loop_
_entity_poly.entity_id
_entity_poly.type
_entity_poly.pdbx_seq_one_letter_code
_entity_poly.pdbx_strand_id
1 'polypeptide(L)'
;MFRDRPPLPWLRIGLVAALALVVAVLVVAALVVGSGRSGASEISRHTQYDSARAETVGTVEEFSKARDETEALISSRIETGKQLSAALGASEGYLEEQARTDALAAVDGYVKGLSAVDLPEPLEALPVESDVEDPEEFATALGALERVKGDAATGAEALSAAAGKLDSLEASLRAALVGFRESLPPRAEVLAGENPDAVEEFRTAVNEAAAGIAADEDLSALPGSLEKFRAAVDALRGDQQRAAEAIEAERLEAQRIEAERLEALERERQQQVVPPPVPQPLPEPEVIPEPEATPDPVPLPDEESDVAPEPETTAPAEPENTPAP
;
A
#
# COMPACT_ATOMS: atom_id res chain seq x y z
N MET A 1 -22.60 0.84 -10.81
CA MET A 1 -22.40 2.14 -11.52
C MET A 1 -22.67 3.32 -10.57
N PHE A 2 -22.14 3.25 -9.34
CA PHE A 2 -22.05 4.34 -8.37
C PHE A 2 -20.66 4.20 -7.75
N ARG A 3 -19.67 4.72 -8.46
CA ARG A 3 -18.27 4.79 -8.02
C ARG A 3 -17.85 6.25 -8.16
N ASP A 4 -17.18 6.72 -7.13
CA ASP A 4 -16.19 7.80 -7.17
C ASP A 4 -16.73 9.22 -7.39
N ARG A 5 -17.22 9.82 -6.30
CA ARG A 5 -16.94 11.24 -6.05
C ARG A 5 -16.05 11.32 -4.82
N PRO A 6 -14.82 11.86 -4.91
CA PRO A 6 -13.99 12.08 -3.73
C PRO A 6 -14.76 12.96 -2.73
N PRO A 7 -14.56 12.79 -1.41
CA PRO A 7 -15.08 13.74 -0.42
C PRO A 7 -14.41 15.09 -0.67
N LEU A 8 -15.11 15.90 -1.46
CA LEU A 8 -14.67 17.20 -1.92
C LEU A 8 -14.46 18.16 -0.74
N PRO A 9 -13.57 19.15 -0.87
CA PRO A 9 -13.25 20.16 0.15
C PRO A 9 -14.45 20.98 0.63
N TRP A 10 -15.62 20.89 -0.03
CA TRP A 10 -16.86 21.53 0.43
C TRP A 10 -17.44 20.91 1.70
N LEU A 11 -17.12 19.66 2.05
CA LEU A 11 -17.54 19.06 3.32
C LEU A 11 -16.84 19.72 4.53
N ARG A 12 -15.56 20.10 4.38
CA ARG A 12 -14.82 20.87 5.40
C ARG A 12 -15.35 22.29 5.55
N ILE A 13 -15.68 22.93 4.42
CA ILE A 13 -16.29 24.27 4.42
C ILE A 13 -17.71 24.21 5.01
N GLY A 14 -18.47 23.15 4.72
CA GLY A 14 -19.82 22.92 5.25
C GLY A 14 -19.84 22.76 6.76
N LEU A 15 -18.94 21.95 7.33
CA LEU A 15 -18.85 21.74 8.77
C LEU A 15 -18.43 23.01 9.53
N VAL A 16 -17.42 23.73 9.02
CA VAL A 16 -16.95 24.98 9.64
C VAL A 16 -17.99 26.10 9.49
N ALA A 17 -18.70 26.16 8.36
CA ALA A 17 -19.80 27.11 8.17
C ALA A 17 -21.00 26.80 9.06
N ALA A 18 -21.36 25.52 9.24
CA ALA A 18 -22.43 25.10 10.15
C ALA A 18 -22.10 25.41 11.62
N LEU A 19 -20.87 25.11 12.06
CA LEU A 19 -20.39 25.45 13.40
C LEU A 19 -20.34 26.97 13.64
N ALA A 20 -19.88 27.75 12.65
CA ALA A 20 -19.86 29.21 12.75
C ALA A 20 -21.27 29.81 12.79
N LEU A 21 -22.26 29.17 12.15
CA LEU A 21 -23.64 29.64 12.13
C LEU A 21 -24.34 29.39 13.48
N VAL A 22 -24.10 28.23 14.11
CA VAL A 22 -24.60 27.94 15.47
C VAL A 22 -24.08 28.96 16.49
N VAL A 23 -22.80 29.34 16.42
CA VAL A 23 -22.22 30.38 17.30
C VAL A 23 -22.75 31.78 16.97
N ALA A 24 -22.97 32.10 15.68
CA ALA A 24 -23.49 33.40 15.26
C ALA A 24 -24.97 33.61 15.65
N VAL A 25 -25.79 32.55 15.63
CA VAL A 25 -27.20 32.59 16.04
C VAL A 25 -27.34 32.90 17.54
N LEU A 26 -26.44 32.37 18.39
CA LEU A 26 -26.48 32.60 19.84
C LEU A 26 -26.19 34.05 20.25
N VAL A 27 -25.42 34.81 19.47
CA VAL A 27 -25.07 36.21 19.79
C VAL A 27 -26.26 37.17 19.62
N VAL A 28 -27.26 36.82 18.81
CA VAL A 28 -28.43 37.68 18.57
C VAL A 28 -29.42 37.67 19.76
N ALA A 29 -29.38 36.65 20.61
CA ALA A 29 -30.28 36.50 21.76
C ALA A 29 -30.04 37.52 22.90
N ALA A 30 -28.84 38.11 22.99
CA ALA A 30 -28.50 39.05 24.07
C ALA A 30 -29.16 40.45 23.94
N LEU A 31 -29.77 40.78 22.78
CA LEU A 31 -30.26 42.13 22.50
C LEU A 31 -31.76 42.37 22.75
N VAL A 32 -32.56 41.34 23.06
CA VAL A 32 -34.03 41.48 23.18
C VAL A 32 -34.55 41.45 24.63
N VAL A 33 -33.75 41.03 25.62
CA VAL A 33 -34.22 40.90 27.02
C VAL A 33 -34.19 42.24 27.80
N GLY A 34 -33.63 43.31 27.23
CA GLY A 34 -33.36 44.55 27.94
C GLY A 34 -34.34 45.70 27.70
N SER A 35 -35.65 45.57 27.97
CA SER A 35 -36.46 46.71 28.47
C SER A 35 -37.86 46.29 28.94
N GLY A 36 -38.12 46.48 30.23
CA GLY A 36 -39.38 46.13 30.88
C GLY A 36 -40.62 46.78 30.27
N ARG A 37 -41.59 45.95 29.93
CA ARG A 37 -43.02 46.30 29.92
C ARG A 37 -43.78 45.19 30.64
N SER A 38 -44.02 45.40 31.93
CA SER A 38 -45.02 44.69 32.71
C SER A 38 -46.41 45.02 32.14
N GLY A 39 -46.77 44.30 31.08
CA GLY A 39 -47.96 44.54 30.26
C GLY A 39 -47.81 44.04 28.82
N ALA A 40 -46.99 43.01 28.58
CA ALA A 40 -47.04 42.29 27.32
C ALA A 40 -48.44 41.69 27.20
N SER A 41 -49.20 42.09 26.19
CA SER A 41 -50.46 41.42 25.88
C SER A 41 -50.17 39.93 25.63
N GLU A 42 -51.16 39.08 25.85
CA GLU A 42 -51.13 37.65 25.53
C GLU A 42 -50.53 37.39 24.14
N ILE A 43 -50.92 38.21 23.15
CA ILE A 43 -50.38 38.22 21.78
C ILE A 43 -48.85 38.40 21.75
N SER A 44 -48.29 39.29 22.57
CA SER A 44 -46.84 39.49 22.64
C SER A 44 -46.10 38.31 23.26
N ARG A 45 -46.71 37.62 24.25
CA ARG A 45 -46.13 36.40 24.87
C ARG A 45 -46.13 35.23 23.88
N HIS A 46 -47.23 34.99 23.18
CA HIS A 46 -47.28 34.02 22.07
C HIS A 46 -46.21 34.31 21.02
N THR A 47 -46.15 35.54 20.52
CA THR A 47 -45.18 35.92 19.47
C THR A 47 -43.73 35.71 19.94
N GLN A 48 -43.42 36.05 21.20
CA GLN A 48 -42.08 35.84 21.76
C GLN A 48 -41.74 34.36 21.91
N TYR A 49 -42.68 33.56 22.43
CA TYR A 49 -42.50 32.11 22.58
C TYR A 49 -42.33 31.43 21.23
N ASP A 50 -43.20 31.72 20.26
CA ASP A 50 -43.15 31.14 18.92
C ASP A 50 -41.84 31.46 18.22
N SER A 51 -41.37 32.71 18.34
CA SER A 51 -40.06 33.11 17.80
C SER A 51 -38.91 32.38 18.48
N ALA A 52 -38.91 32.30 19.81
CA ALA A 52 -37.86 31.60 20.57
C ALA A 52 -37.85 30.10 20.26
N ARG A 53 -39.04 29.49 20.12
CA ARG A 53 -39.21 28.09 19.77
C ARG A 53 -38.73 27.83 18.35
N ALA A 54 -39.14 28.62 17.37
CA ALA A 54 -38.70 28.47 15.98
C ALA A 54 -37.17 28.59 15.84
N GLU A 55 -36.55 29.52 16.56
CA GLU A 55 -35.09 29.64 16.59
C GLU A 55 -34.44 28.41 17.22
N THR A 56 -34.97 27.91 18.35
CA THR A 56 -34.45 26.71 19.02
C THR A 56 -34.59 25.46 18.15
N VAL A 57 -35.70 25.31 17.41
CA VAL A 57 -35.88 24.25 16.39
C VAL A 57 -34.74 24.31 15.37
N GLY A 58 -34.49 25.48 14.78
CA GLY A 58 -33.40 25.67 13.83
C GLY A 58 -32.04 25.29 14.40
N THR A 59 -31.74 25.71 15.65
CA THR A 59 -30.50 25.34 16.34
C THR A 59 -30.37 23.83 16.56
N VAL A 60 -31.43 23.15 17.00
CA VAL A 60 -31.43 21.70 17.22
C VAL A 60 -31.25 20.94 15.90
N GLU A 61 -31.91 21.36 14.83
CA GLU A 61 -31.79 20.77 13.50
C GLU A 61 -30.36 20.92 12.94
N GLU A 62 -29.78 22.13 13.04
CA GLU A 62 -28.41 22.39 12.59
C GLU A 62 -27.38 21.59 13.40
N PHE A 63 -27.53 21.54 14.72
CA PHE A 63 -26.67 20.73 15.58
C PHE A 63 -26.75 19.24 15.22
N SER A 64 -27.97 18.70 15.11
CA SER A 64 -28.18 17.29 14.78
C SER A 64 -27.57 16.94 13.43
N LYS A 65 -27.78 17.79 12.43
CA LYS A 65 -27.16 17.64 11.11
C LYS A 65 -25.64 17.64 11.18
N ALA A 66 -25.03 18.60 11.90
CA ALA A 66 -23.58 18.69 12.03
C ALA A 66 -22.98 17.46 12.74
N ARG A 67 -23.68 16.96 13.77
CA ARG A 67 -23.33 15.71 14.47
C ARG A 67 -23.34 14.52 13.50
N ASP A 68 -24.44 14.33 12.78
CA ASP A 68 -24.60 13.20 11.85
C ASP A 68 -23.59 13.26 10.69
N GLU A 69 -23.31 14.45 10.15
CA GLU A 69 -22.27 14.64 9.13
C GLU A 69 -20.87 14.30 9.66
N THR A 70 -20.58 14.64 10.92
CA THR A 70 -19.30 14.28 11.57
C THR A 70 -19.20 12.78 11.79
N GLU A 71 -20.26 12.12 12.24
CA GLU A 71 -20.32 10.67 12.42
C GLU A 71 -20.13 9.92 11.08
N ALA A 72 -20.81 10.39 10.03
CA ALA A 72 -20.65 9.84 8.68
C ALA A 72 -19.22 10.03 8.16
N LEU A 73 -18.60 11.18 8.42
CA LEU A 73 -17.22 11.46 8.05
C LEU A 73 -16.23 10.53 8.77
N ILE A 74 -16.40 10.31 10.07
CA ILE A 74 -15.60 9.36 10.85
C ILE A 74 -15.71 7.96 10.24
N SER A 75 -16.94 7.50 10.00
CA SER A 75 -17.20 6.17 9.44
C SER A 75 -16.55 5.99 8.05
N SER A 76 -16.68 7.00 7.19
CA SER A 76 -16.06 7.02 5.86
C SER A 76 -14.52 6.95 5.95
N ARG A 77 -13.91 7.75 6.83
CA ARG A 77 -12.45 7.77 7.03
C ARG A 77 -11.91 6.47 7.62
N ILE A 78 -12.66 5.82 8.51
CA ILE A 78 -12.33 4.48 9.02
C ILE A 78 -12.29 3.48 7.86
N GLU A 79 -13.28 3.52 6.97
CA GLU A 79 -13.34 2.63 5.81
C GLU A 79 -12.17 2.88 4.84
N THR A 80 -11.84 4.15 4.54
CA THR A 80 -10.63 4.49 3.77
C THR A 80 -9.36 3.95 4.44
N GLY A 81 -9.24 4.08 5.76
CA GLY A 81 -8.11 3.52 6.52
C GLY A 81 -8.01 2.00 6.39
N LYS A 82 -9.13 1.27 6.46
CA LYS A 82 -9.17 -0.18 6.24
C LYS A 82 -8.76 -0.56 4.83
N GLN A 83 -9.25 0.15 3.81
CA GLN A 83 -8.88 -0.09 2.42
C GLN A 83 -7.38 0.15 2.19
N LEU A 84 -6.83 1.21 2.77
CA LEU A 84 -5.39 1.48 2.71
C LEU A 84 -4.58 0.40 3.43
N SER A 85 -5.00 -0.05 4.61
CA SER A 85 -4.36 -1.15 5.33
C SER A 85 -4.38 -2.44 4.51
N ALA A 86 -5.51 -2.78 3.87
CA ALA A 86 -5.62 -3.94 3.00
C ALA A 86 -4.69 -3.84 1.76
N ALA A 87 -4.63 -2.66 1.13
CA ALA A 87 -3.75 -2.42 -0.02
C ALA A 87 -2.27 -2.52 0.37
N LEU A 88 -1.86 -1.95 1.51
CA LEU A 88 -0.51 -2.08 2.05
C LEU A 88 -0.19 -3.54 2.37
N GLY A 89 -1.09 -4.27 3.04
CA GLY A 89 -0.91 -5.68 3.36
C GLY A 89 -0.78 -6.57 2.11
N ALA A 90 -1.58 -6.31 1.09
CA ALA A 90 -1.51 -7.05 -0.16
C ALA A 90 -0.25 -6.71 -1.00
N SER A 91 0.48 -5.66 -0.64
CA SER A 91 1.74 -5.25 -1.28
C SER A 91 2.98 -5.88 -0.64
N GLU A 92 2.79 -6.96 0.13
CA GLU A 92 3.88 -7.77 0.68
C GLU A 92 4.81 -8.32 -0.41
N GLY A 93 6.13 -8.17 -0.22
CA GLY A 93 7.14 -8.58 -1.21
C GLY A 93 7.30 -7.65 -2.43
N TYR A 94 6.49 -6.61 -2.55
CA TYR A 94 6.63 -5.55 -3.56
C TYR A 94 7.29 -4.29 -2.99
N LEU A 95 7.02 -4.01 -1.72
CA LEU A 95 7.48 -2.81 -1.01
C LEU A 95 8.69 -3.10 -0.13
N GLU A 96 9.35 -2.04 0.34
CA GLU A 96 10.32 -2.15 1.43
C GLU A 96 9.60 -2.53 2.73
N GLU A 97 10.13 -3.53 3.44
CA GLU A 97 9.43 -4.22 4.54
C GLU A 97 9.20 -3.31 5.74
N GLN A 98 10.23 -2.54 6.13
CA GLN A 98 10.15 -1.66 7.30
C GLN A 98 9.19 -0.50 7.05
N ALA A 99 9.32 0.19 5.91
CA ALA A 99 8.46 1.29 5.51
C ALA A 99 7.00 0.85 5.37
N ARG A 100 6.75 -0.35 4.83
CA ARG A 100 5.39 -0.93 4.77
C ARG A 100 4.84 -1.19 6.18
N THR A 101 5.65 -1.77 7.06
CA THR A 101 5.24 -2.08 8.44
C THR A 101 4.92 -0.81 9.23
N ASP A 102 5.76 0.22 9.11
CA ASP A 102 5.54 1.51 9.75
C ASP A 102 4.29 2.21 9.20
N ALA A 103 4.06 2.14 7.88
CA ALA A 103 2.83 2.63 7.27
C ALA A 103 1.58 1.90 7.78
N LEU A 104 1.63 0.56 7.89
CA LEU A 104 0.53 -0.24 8.45
C LEU A 104 0.23 0.14 9.91
N ALA A 105 1.26 0.31 10.73
CA ALA A 105 1.11 0.74 12.12
C ALA A 105 0.51 2.15 12.22
N ALA A 106 0.91 3.07 11.34
CA ALA A 106 0.34 4.41 11.28
C ALA A 106 -1.14 4.41 10.89
N VAL A 107 -1.52 3.59 9.91
CA VAL A 107 -2.93 3.43 9.48
C VAL A 107 -3.78 2.80 10.59
N ASP A 108 -3.28 1.77 11.28
CA ASP A 108 -3.96 1.18 12.43
C ASP A 108 -4.15 2.20 13.57
N GLY A 109 -3.11 2.97 13.89
CA GLY A 109 -3.18 4.06 14.88
C GLY A 109 -4.21 5.13 14.49
N TYR A 110 -4.28 5.49 13.21
CA TYR A 110 -5.29 6.42 12.68
C TYR A 110 -6.71 5.87 12.83
N VAL A 111 -6.96 4.62 12.41
CA VAL A 111 -8.30 3.99 12.52
C VAL A 111 -8.75 3.85 13.98
N LYS A 112 -7.85 3.44 14.87
CA LYS A 112 -8.11 3.40 16.32
C LYS A 112 -8.39 4.80 16.86
N GLY A 113 -7.60 5.79 16.46
CA GLY A 113 -7.77 7.19 16.85
C GLY A 113 -9.13 7.75 16.44
N LEU A 114 -9.58 7.47 15.21
CA LEU A 114 -10.91 7.84 14.69
C LEU A 114 -12.03 7.19 15.50
N SER A 115 -11.90 5.90 15.80
CA SER A 115 -12.90 5.15 16.57
C SER A 115 -13.01 5.63 18.04
N ALA A 116 -11.99 6.34 18.52
CA ALA A 116 -11.93 6.94 19.85
C ALA A 116 -12.27 8.44 19.83
N VAL A 117 -12.80 8.98 18.73
CA VAL A 117 -13.36 10.34 18.71
C VAL A 117 -14.76 10.26 19.32
N ASP A 118 -14.92 10.98 20.42
CA ASP A 118 -16.21 11.08 21.10
C ASP A 118 -17.04 12.19 20.46
N LEU A 119 -18.32 11.91 20.23
CA LEU A 119 -19.27 12.87 19.68
C LEU A 119 -20.28 13.22 20.78
N PRO A 120 -20.72 14.49 20.86
CA PRO A 120 -21.74 14.86 21.83
C PRO A 120 -23.03 14.07 21.60
N GLU A 121 -23.76 13.86 22.69
CA GLU A 121 -25.07 13.21 22.62
C GLU A 121 -26.05 14.04 21.77
N PRO A 122 -27.03 13.39 21.12
CA PRO A 122 -28.14 14.10 20.51
C PRO A 122 -28.83 15.00 21.54
N LEU A 123 -29.26 16.19 21.13
CA LEU A 123 -30.04 17.07 22.01
C LEU A 123 -31.39 16.45 22.34
N GLU A 124 -31.88 16.76 23.54
CA GLU A 124 -33.23 16.37 23.95
C GLU A 124 -34.29 16.94 23.00
N ALA A 125 -35.40 16.21 22.87
CA ALA A 125 -36.54 16.70 22.12
C ALA A 125 -37.05 17.99 22.75
N LEU A 126 -37.46 18.94 21.90
CA LEU A 126 -38.01 20.21 22.37
C LEU A 126 -39.20 20.00 23.30
N PRO A 127 -39.36 20.87 24.32
CA PRO A 127 -40.51 20.81 25.20
C PRO A 127 -41.82 20.89 24.40
N VAL A 128 -42.82 20.12 24.84
CA VAL A 128 -44.17 20.13 24.29
C VAL A 128 -44.75 21.55 24.40
N GLU A 129 -45.58 21.95 23.44
CA GLU A 129 -46.27 23.25 23.44
C GLU A 129 -46.87 23.52 24.82
N SER A 130 -46.46 24.64 25.42
CA SER A 130 -46.87 25.06 26.77
C SER A 130 -48.04 26.05 26.67
N ASP A 131 -48.89 26.10 27.69
CA ASP A 131 -49.90 27.15 27.79
C ASP A 131 -49.19 28.47 28.11
N VAL A 132 -49.06 29.33 27.11
CA VAL A 132 -48.37 30.62 27.26
C VAL A 132 -49.28 31.73 27.79
N GLU A 133 -50.55 31.41 28.08
CA GLU A 133 -51.47 32.32 28.77
C GLU A 133 -51.11 32.45 30.25
N ASP A 134 -50.67 31.35 30.89
CA ASP A 134 -50.13 31.35 32.26
C ASP A 134 -48.69 31.94 32.29
N PRO A 135 -48.46 33.05 33.01
CA PRO A 135 -47.13 33.64 33.15
C PRO A 135 -46.05 32.70 33.71
N GLU A 136 -46.41 31.79 34.62
CA GLU A 136 -45.45 30.85 35.24
C GLU A 136 -45.07 29.74 34.25
N GLU A 137 -46.04 29.21 33.50
CA GLU A 137 -45.79 28.23 32.44
C GLU A 137 -44.99 28.83 31.29
N PHE A 138 -45.32 30.06 30.86
CA PHE A 138 -44.56 30.80 29.85
C PHE A 138 -43.09 31.00 30.23
N ALA A 139 -42.81 31.44 31.48
CA ALA A 139 -41.44 31.62 31.96
C ALA A 139 -40.68 30.29 32.03
N THR A 140 -41.36 29.22 32.46
CA THR A 140 -40.79 27.86 32.51
C THR A 140 -40.44 27.35 31.12
N ALA A 141 -41.32 27.57 30.15
CA ALA A 141 -41.14 27.14 28.77
C ALA A 141 -39.99 27.87 28.06
N LEU A 142 -39.88 29.20 28.26
CA LEU A 142 -38.71 29.96 27.78
C LEU A 142 -37.41 29.47 28.42
N GLY A 143 -37.40 29.25 29.73
CA GLY A 143 -36.22 28.72 30.42
C GLY A 143 -35.81 27.31 29.95
N ALA A 144 -36.76 26.49 29.49
CA ALA A 144 -36.47 25.20 28.86
C ALA A 144 -35.85 25.37 27.47
N LEU A 145 -36.35 26.28 26.64
CA LEU A 145 -35.76 26.59 25.33
C LEU A 145 -34.34 27.16 25.48
N GLU A 146 -34.11 28.04 26.45
CA GLU A 146 -32.77 28.59 26.75
C GLU A 146 -31.79 27.49 27.18
N ARG A 147 -32.24 26.51 27.97
CA ARG A 147 -31.42 25.34 28.33
C ARG A 147 -31.02 24.53 27.10
N VAL A 148 -31.98 24.19 26.22
CA VAL A 148 -31.68 23.47 24.97
C VAL A 148 -30.69 24.24 24.10
N LYS A 149 -30.80 25.57 24.00
CA LYS A 149 -29.81 26.40 23.29
C LYS A 149 -28.42 26.34 23.95
N GLY A 150 -28.36 26.37 25.28
CA GLY A 150 -27.10 26.22 26.03
C GLY A 150 -26.44 24.86 25.83
N ASP A 151 -27.23 23.79 25.81
CA ASP A 151 -26.76 22.43 25.53
C ASP A 151 -26.28 22.31 24.09
N ALA A 152 -26.99 22.91 23.12
CA ALA A 152 -26.57 22.97 21.72
C ALA A 152 -25.25 23.72 21.54
N ALA A 153 -25.04 24.82 22.27
CA ALA A 153 -23.78 25.57 22.25
C ALA A 153 -22.61 24.72 22.76
N THR A 154 -22.82 24.04 23.89
CA THR A 154 -21.82 23.13 24.49
C THR A 154 -21.52 21.96 23.56
N GLY A 155 -22.55 21.37 22.95
CA GLY A 155 -22.41 20.33 21.93
C GLY A 155 -21.65 20.84 20.71
N ALA A 156 -21.89 22.06 20.24
CA ALA A 156 -21.18 22.65 19.11
C ALA A 156 -19.68 22.83 19.41
N GLU A 157 -19.32 23.26 20.63
CA GLU A 157 -17.91 23.30 21.06
C GLU A 157 -17.27 21.91 21.05
N ALA A 158 -17.99 20.88 21.52
CA ALA A 158 -17.53 19.49 21.47
C ALA A 158 -17.37 18.98 20.02
N LEU A 159 -18.29 19.29 19.11
CA LEU A 159 -18.15 18.97 17.68
C LEU A 159 -16.95 19.68 17.05
N SER A 160 -16.68 20.93 17.42
CA SER A 160 -15.50 21.66 16.97
C SER A 160 -14.20 20.98 17.46
N ALA A 161 -14.16 20.55 18.73
CA ALA A 161 -13.03 19.80 19.27
C ALA A 161 -12.84 18.45 18.57
N ALA A 162 -13.94 17.74 18.28
CA ALA A 162 -13.92 16.50 17.50
C ALA A 162 -13.34 16.74 16.10
N ALA A 163 -13.80 17.77 15.39
CA ALA A 163 -13.27 18.15 14.08
C ALA A 163 -11.76 18.44 14.12
N GLY A 164 -11.31 19.21 15.11
CA GLY A 164 -9.87 19.46 15.32
C GLY A 164 -9.07 18.19 15.57
N LYS A 165 -9.62 17.21 16.30
CA LYS A 165 -9.02 15.89 16.50
C LYS A 165 -8.95 15.10 15.20
N LEU A 166 -9.99 15.14 14.35
CA LEU A 166 -10.00 14.48 13.04
C LEU A 166 -8.91 15.05 12.12
N ASP A 167 -8.74 16.37 12.08
CA ASP A 167 -7.70 17.02 11.28
C ASP A 167 -6.30 16.71 11.81
N SER A 168 -6.11 16.68 13.13
CA SER A 168 -4.85 16.29 13.76
C SER A 168 -4.45 14.84 13.47
N LEU A 169 -5.42 13.91 13.53
CA LEU A 169 -5.21 12.49 13.19
C LEU A 169 -4.81 12.34 11.72
N GLU A 170 -5.50 13.03 10.81
CA GLU A 170 -5.19 12.98 9.38
C GLU A 170 -3.82 13.60 9.06
N ALA A 171 -3.47 14.72 9.70
CA ALA A 171 -2.14 15.32 9.57
C ALA A 171 -1.03 14.37 10.08
N SER A 172 -1.27 13.70 11.20
CA SER A 172 -0.33 12.72 11.77
C SER A 172 -0.16 11.52 10.83
N LEU A 173 -1.24 11.00 10.25
CA LEU A 173 -1.18 9.94 9.26
C LEU A 173 -0.42 10.38 8.01
N ARG A 174 -0.70 11.57 7.47
CA ARG A 174 0.04 12.12 6.33
C ARG A 174 1.53 12.19 6.61
N ALA A 175 1.91 12.73 7.77
CA ALA A 175 3.31 12.85 8.18
C ALA A 175 3.99 11.48 8.29
N ALA A 176 3.31 10.49 8.88
CA ALA A 176 3.84 9.13 8.99
C ALA A 176 4.02 8.45 7.62
N LEU A 177 3.15 8.75 6.65
CA LEU A 177 3.23 8.19 5.29
C LEU A 177 4.26 8.87 4.39
N VAL A 178 4.89 9.99 4.81
CA VAL A 178 5.97 10.63 4.04
C VAL A 178 7.13 9.66 3.84
N GLY A 179 7.65 9.06 4.92
CA GLY A 179 8.77 8.12 4.82
C GLY A 179 8.44 6.89 3.96
N PHE A 180 7.21 6.40 4.04
CA PHE A 180 6.72 5.34 3.17
C PHE A 180 6.77 5.75 1.69
N ARG A 181 6.22 6.92 1.35
CA ARG A 181 6.21 7.45 -0.02
C ARG A 181 7.62 7.70 -0.55
N GLU A 182 8.51 8.22 0.29
CA GLU A 182 9.92 8.45 -0.07
C GLU A 182 10.71 7.16 -0.30
N SER A 183 10.32 6.04 0.31
CA SER A 183 10.95 4.73 0.10
C SER A 183 10.65 4.10 -1.26
N LEU A 184 9.56 4.53 -1.93
CA LEU A 184 9.08 3.89 -3.14
C LEU A 184 9.98 4.10 -4.37
N PRO A 185 10.41 5.33 -4.73
CA PRO A 185 11.26 5.51 -5.91
C PRO A 185 12.58 4.73 -5.85
N PRO A 186 13.35 4.75 -4.74
CA PRO A 186 14.55 3.92 -4.63
C PRO A 186 14.23 2.41 -4.72
N ARG A 187 13.12 1.95 -4.16
CA ARG A 187 12.72 0.53 -4.28
C ARG A 187 12.36 0.16 -5.72
N ALA A 188 11.69 1.05 -6.45
CA ALA A 188 11.36 0.86 -7.85
C ALA A 188 12.61 0.75 -8.74
N GLU A 189 13.63 1.58 -8.49
CA GLU A 189 14.92 1.51 -9.18
C GLU A 189 15.62 0.16 -8.93
N VAL A 190 15.60 -0.32 -7.67
CA VAL A 190 16.15 -1.64 -7.34
C VAL A 190 15.39 -2.75 -8.08
N LEU A 191 14.05 -2.72 -8.08
CA LEU A 191 13.25 -3.71 -8.80
C LEU A 191 13.52 -3.69 -10.31
N ALA A 192 13.68 -2.52 -10.91
CA ALA A 192 14.06 -2.39 -12.31
C ALA A 192 15.46 -2.97 -12.57
N GLY A 193 16.43 -2.73 -11.67
CA GLY A 193 17.78 -3.28 -11.76
C GLY A 193 17.86 -4.80 -11.54
N GLU A 194 16.98 -5.37 -10.72
CA GLU A 194 16.83 -6.82 -10.53
C GLU A 194 16.27 -7.54 -11.78
N ASN A 195 15.70 -6.79 -12.74
CA ASN A 195 15.07 -7.32 -13.95
C ASN A 195 15.68 -6.68 -15.22
N PRO A 196 16.97 -6.97 -15.52
CA PRO A 196 17.70 -6.30 -16.60
C PRO A 196 17.29 -6.75 -18.01
N ASP A 197 16.73 -7.96 -18.16
CA ASP A 197 16.36 -8.53 -19.46
C ASP A 197 14.93 -8.17 -19.87
N ALA A 198 14.11 -7.70 -18.93
CA ALA A 198 12.80 -7.14 -19.24
C ALA A 198 12.91 -5.96 -20.21
N VAL A 199 11.85 -5.66 -20.95
CA VAL A 199 11.81 -4.48 -21.81
C VAL A 199 11.74 -3.19 -20.99
N GLU A 200 12.36 -2.13 -21.54
CA GLU A 200 12.51 -0.83 -20.86
C GLU A 200 11.16 -0.20 -20.47
N GLU A 201 10.10 -0.47 -21.24
CA GLU A 201 8.76 0.02 -20.95
C GLU A 201 8.23 -0.46 -19.59
N PHE A 202 8.49 -1.72 -19.20
CA PHE A 202 8.04 -2.23 -17.90
C PHE A 202 8.87 -1.67 -16.75
N ARG A 203 10.19 -1.51 -16.93
CA ARG A 203 11.04 -0.84 -15.95
C ARG A 203 10.60 0.61 -15.73
N THR A 204 10.31 1.32 -16.82
CA THR A 204 9.80 2.70 -16.79
C THR A 204 8.45 2.76 -16.06
N ALA A 205 7.52 1.86 -16.37
CA ALA A 205 6.20 1.83 -15.75
C ALA A 205 6.26 1.63 -14.22
N VAL A 206 7.18 0.79 -13.72
CA VAL A 206 7.40 0.61 -12.27
C VAL A 206 7.89 1.91 -11.62
N ASN A 207 8.85 2.58 -12.24
CA ASN A 207 9.38 3.86 -11.74
C ASN A 207 8.33 4.98 -11.78
N GLU A 208 7.56 5.09 -12.87
CA GLU A 208 6.47 6.07 -12.99
C GLU A 208 5.36 5.83 -11.96
N ALA A 209 4.98 4.58 -11.73
CA ALA A 209 3.99 4.24 -10.71
C ALA A 209 4.48 4.61 -9.29
N ALA A 210 5.74 4.33 -8.97
CA ALA A 210 6.35 4.72 -7.69
C ALA A 210 6.44 6.24 -7.53
N ALA A 211 6.89 6.96 -8.56
CA ALA A 211 6.95 8.41 -8.56
C ALA A 211 5.55 9.04 -8.42
N GLY A 212 4.54 8.45 -9.06
CA GLY A 212 3.14 8.85 -8.91
C GLY A 212 2.65 8.74 -7.47
N ILE A 213 2.95 7.63 -6.79
CA ILE A 213 2.60 7.47 -5.37
C ILE A 213 3.37 8.46 -4.49
N ALA A 214 4.65 8.69 -4.78
CA ALA A 214 5.48 9.61 -4.01
C ALA A 214 4.99 11.06 -4.10
N ALA A 215 4.46 11.48 -5.26
CA ALA A 215 3.94 12.82 -5.48
C ALA A 215 2.48 13.01 -5.05
N ASP A 216 1.70 11.94 -4.91
CA ASP A 216 0.27 12.03 -4.59
C ASP A 216 0.04 12.09 -3.08
N GLU A 217 -0.41 13.25 -2.59
CA GLU A 217 -0.75 13.47 -1.19
C GLU A 217 -2.14 12.94 -0.80
N ASP A 218 -3.00 12.60 -1.77
CA ASP A 218 -4.36 12.12 -1.52
C ASP A 218 -4.36 10.69 -0.97
N LEU A 219 -4.63 10.59 0.34
CA LEU A 219 -4.72 9.32 1.06
C LEU A 219 -5.82 8.40 0.51
N SER A 220 -6.88 8.95 -0.09
CA SER A 220 -7.99 8.18 -0.64
C SER A 220 -7.67 7.55 -1.99
N ALA A 221 -6.73 8.12 -2.74
CA ALA A 221 -6.25 7.58 -4.02
C ALA A 221 -5.14 6.52 -3.83
N LEU A 222 -4.41 6.59 -2.71
CA LEU A 222 -3.26 5.75 -2.41
C LEU A 222 -3.52 4.23 -2.58
N PRO A 223 -4.65 3.64 -2.13
CA PRO A 223 -4.92 2.21 -2.34
C PRO A 223 -4.90 1.80 -3.82
N GLY A 224 -5.52 2.61 -4.69
CA GLY A 224 -5.55 2.33 -6.13
C GLY A 224 -4.19 2.57 -6.80
N SER A 225 -3.40 3.51 -6.31
CA SER A 225 -2.04 3.74 -6.80
C SER A 225 -1.09 2.59 -6.41
N LEU A 226 -1.22 2.03 -5.20
CA LEU A 226 -0.49 0.83 -4.78
C LEU A 226 -0.84 -0.39 -5.64
N GLU A 227 -2.11 -0.58 -5.98
CA GLU A 227 -2.55 -1.66 -6.88
C GLU A 227 -1.88 -1.54 -8.26
N LYS A 228 -1.81 -0.32 -8.82
CA LYS A 228 -1.12 -0.06 -10.10
C LYS A 228 0.37 -0.34 -10.01
N PHE A 229 1.03 0.08 -8.93
CA PHE A 229 2.45 -0.21 -8.72
C PHE A 229 2.71 -1.72 -8.68
N ARG A 230 1.92 -2.47 -7.93
CA ARG A 230 2.02 -3.93 -7.89
C ARG A 230 1.84 -4.57 -9.27
N ALA A 231 0.81 -4.15 -10.01
CA ALA A 231 0.56 -4.65 -11.35
C ALA A 231 1.73 -4.37 -12.31
N ALA A 232 2.37 -3.20 -12.19
CA ALA A 232 3.57 -2.87 -12.96
C ALA A 232 4.75 -3.79 -12.59
N VAL A 233 4.95 -4.09 -11.31
CA VAL A 233 6.01 -5.00 -10.85
C VAL A 233 5.74 -6.44 -11.31
N ASP A 234 4.50 -6.90 -11.27
CA ASP A 234 4.12 -8.22 -11.79
C ASP A 234 4.38 -8.32 -13.30
N ALA A 235 4.03 -7.28 -14.07
CA ALA A 235 4.31 -7.22 -15.50
C ALA A 235 5.81 -7.23 -15.80
N LEU A 236 6.61 -6.48 -15.03
CA LEU A 236 8.07 -6.46 -15.13
C LEU A 236 8.66 -7.86 -14.92
N ARG A 237 8.28 -8.54 -13.82
CA ARG A 237 8.76 -9.90 -13.50
C ARG A 237 8.31 -10.92 -14.54
N GLY A 238 7.08 -10.82 -15.01
CA GLY A 238 6.56 -11.67 -16.08
C GLY A 238 7.34 -11.51 -17.39
N ASP A 239 7.75 -10.28 -17.71
CA ASP A 239 8.55 -10.02 -18.90
C ASP A 239 10.00 -10.50 -18.77
N GLN A 240 10.63 -10.26 -17.62
CA GLN A 240 11.96 -10.81 -17.28
C GLN A 240 11.99 -12.33 -17.46
N GLN A 241 10.95 -13.03 -16.99
CA GLN A 241 10.85 -14.47 -17.15
C GLN A 241 10.76 -14.89 -18.62
N ARG A 242 9.90 -14.22 -19.42
CA ARG A 242 9.78 -14.50 -20.86
C ARG A 242 11.10 -14.25 -21.60
N ALA A 243 11.82 -13.19 -21.26
CA ALA A 243 13.12 -12.88 -21.84
C ALA A 243 14.15 -13.97 -21.50
N ALA A 244 14.21 -14.41 -20.24
CA ALA A 244 15.08 -15.49 -19.80
C ALA A 244 14.77 -16.82 -20.54
N GLU A 245 13.49 -17.16 -20.70
CA GLU A 245 13.07 -18.34 -21.46
C GLU A 245 13.46 -18.26 -22.94
N ALA A 246 13.35 -17.08 -23.57
CA ALA A 246 13.77 -16.86 -24.95
C ALA A 246 15.30 -17.01 -25.13
N ILE A 247 16.08 -16.46 -24.20
CA ILE A 247 17.55 -16.59 -24.20
C ILE A 247 17.97 -18.06 -24.07
N GLU A 248 17.36 -18.80 -23.14
CA GLU A 248 17.68 -20.22 -22.98
C GLU A 248 17.25 -21.05 -24.20
N ALA A 249 16.11 -20.73 -24.81
CA ALA A 249 15.67 -21.37 -26.04
C ALA A 249 16.65 -21.14 -27.20
N GLU A 250 17.13 -19.91 -27.38
CA GLU A 250 18.14 -19.57 -28.39
C GLU A 250 19.47 -20.30 -28.11
N ARG A 251 19.89 -20.38 -26.84
CA ARG A 251 21.09 -21.12 -26.44
C ARG A 251 21.00 -22.61 -26.77
N LEU A 252 19.85 -23.24 -26.51
CA LEU A 252 19.61 -24.65 -26.83
C LEU A 252 19.56 -24.89 -28.34
N GLU A 253 18.95 -23.99 -29.11
CA GLU A 253 18.93 -24.08 -30.57
C GLU A 253 20.33 -23.93 -31.17
N ALA A 254 21.13 -22.97 -30.68
CA ALA A 254 22.52 -22.80 -31.09
C ALA A 254 23.36 -24.06 -30.79
N GLN A 255 23.16 -24.69 -29.63
CA GLN A 255 23.82 -25.96 -29.31
C GLN A 255 23.39 -27.10 -30.24
N ARG A 256 22.10 -27.18 -30.60
CA ARG A 256 21.60 -28.18 -31.55
C ARG A 256 22.24 -27.99 -32.92
N ILE A 257 22.28 -26.77 -33.43
CA ILE A 257 22.87 -26.44 -34.73
C ILE A 257 24.37 -26.79 -34.75
N GLU A 258 25.11 -26.47 -33.69
CA GLU A 258 26.54 -26.80 -33.62
C GLU A 258 26.77 -28.32 -33.52
N ALA A 259 25.93 -29.05 -32.76
CA ALA A 259 26.01 -30.51 -32.70
C ALA A 259 25.72 -31.16 -34.06
N GLU A 260 24.68 -30.70 -34.78
CA GLU A 260 24.36 -31.17 -36.13
C GLU A 260 25.51 -30.88 -37.13
N ARG A 261 26.16 -29.72 -37.00
CA ARG A 261 27.33 -29.36 -37.82
C ARG A 261 28.53 -30.27 -37.57
N LEU A 262 28.83 -30.56 -36.31
CA LEU A 262 29.92 -31.47 -35.93
C LEU A 262 29.66 -32.89 -36.45
N GLU A 263 28.42 -33.38 -36.32
CA GLU A 263 28.06 -34.69 -36.85
C GLU A 263 28.18 -34.75 -38.39
N ALA A 264 27.77 -33.69 -39.10
CA ALA A 264 27.92 -33.61 -40.54
C ALA A 264 29.39 -33.66 -40.99
N LEU A 265 30.29 -32.96 -40.29
CA LEU A 265 31.73 -32.99 -40.55
C LEU A 265 32.33 -34.38 -40.29
N GLU A 266 31.87 -35.08 -39.25
CA GLU A 266 32.32 -36.44 -38.97
C GLU A 266 31.88 -37.43 -40.05
N ARG A 267 30.63 -37.32 -40.54
CA ARG A 267 30.15 -38.12 -41.67
C ARG A 267 30.98 -37.86 -42.94
N GLU A 268 31.33 -36.61 -43.22
CA GLU A 268 32.18 -36.27 -44.37
C GLU A 268 33.59 -36.89 -44.25
N ARG A 269 34.18 -36.85 -43.05
CA ARG A 269 35.49 -37.47 -42.77
C ARG A 269 35.46 -38.98 -42.98
N GLN A 270 34.38 -39.66 -42.55
CA GLN A 270 34.23 -41.10 -42.76
C GLN A 270 34.03 -41.47 -44.24
N GLN A 271 33.46 -40.56 -45.06
CA GLN A 271 33.25 -40.78 -46.50
C GLN A 271 34.49 -40.47 -47.35
N GLN A 272 35.49 -39.73 -46.83
CA GLN A 272 36.83 -39.65 -47.43
C GLN A 272 37.60 -40.97 -47.22
N VAL A 273 37.17 -42.01 -47.91
CA VAL A 273 38.01 -43.20 -48.14
C VAL A 273 39.14 -42.77 -49.07
N VAL A 274 40.32 -42.55 -48.50
CA VAL A 274 41.56 -42.40 -49.29
C VAL A 274 41.70 -43.68 -50.12
N PRO A 275 41.79 -43.61 -51.46
CA PRO A 275 42.01 -44.81 -52.27
C PRO A 275 43.28 -45.49 -51.76
N PRO A 276 43.29 -46.84 -51.59
CA PRO A 276 44.46 -47.53 -51.07
C PRO A 276 45.69 -47.13 -51.89
N PRO A 277 46.85 -46.87 -51.24
CA PRO A 277 48.07 -46.57 -51.98
C PRO A 277 48.31 -47.69 -52.99
N VAL A 278 48.50 -47.31 -54.25
CA VAL A 278 48.81 -48.24 -55.33
C VAL A 278 49.97 -49.13 -54.87
N PRO A 279 49.86 -50.47 -54.93
CA PRO A 279 50.92 -51.37 -54.51
C PRO A 279 52.22 -50.98 -55.22
N GLN A 280 53.22 -50.54 -54.44
CA GLN A 280 54.55 -50.38 -55.00
C GLN A 280 55.07 -51.78 -55.37
N PRO A 281 55.75 -51.93 -56.53
CA PRO A 281 56.34 -53.22 -56.90
C PRO A 281 57.30 -53.67 -55.80
N LEU A 282 57.12 -54.91 -55.34
CA LEU A 282 58.02 -55.57 -54.39
C LEU A 282 59.47 -55.46 -54.91
N PRO A 283 60.43 -54.96 -54.12
CA PRO A 283 61.84 -55.19 -54.41
C PRO A 283 62.13 -56.69 -54.30
N GLU A 284 62.93 -57.21 -55.23
CA GLU A 284 63.36 -58.61 -55.27
C GLU A 284 64.06 -59.00 -53.95
N PRO A 285 63.85 -60.23 -53.45
CA PRO A 285 64.44 -60.67 -52.20
C PRO A 285 65.96 -60.83 -52.33
N GLU A 286 66.71 -59.93 -51.69
CA GLU A 286 68.13 -60.14 -51.42
C GLU A 286 68.32 -61.26 -50.38
N VAL A 287 69.28 -62.14 -50.65
CA VAL A 287 69.67 -63.26 -49.79
C VAL A 287 70.37 -62.70 -48.55
N ILE A 288 69.71 -62.77 -47.40
CA ILE A 288 70.30 -62.44 -46.09
C ILE A 288 71.05 -63.70 -45.60
N PRO A 289 72.37 -63.66 -45.37
CA PRO A 289 73.07 -64.74 -44.67
C PRO A 289 72.71 -64.75 -43.17
N GLU A 290 72.49 -65.94 -42.63
CA GLU A 290 72.15 -66.18 -41.21
C GLU A 290 73.15 -65.53 -40.25
N PRO A 291 72.70 -64.71 -39.28
CA PRO A 291 73.51 -64.32 -38.14
C PRO A 291 73.40 -65.35 -37.00
N GLU A 292 74.55 -65.68 -36.44
CA GLU A 292 74.76 -66.61 -35.32
C GLU A 292 74.11 -66.15 -33.99
N ALA A 293 74.13 -67.08 -33.05
CA ALA A 293 73.42 -67.12 -31.77
C ALA A 293 73.58 -65.90 -30.83
N THR A 294 72.50 -65.72 -30.07
CA THR A 294 72.22 -64.77 -28.98
C THR A 294 73.25 -64.76 -27.84
N PRO A 295 73.29 -63.64 -27.07
CA PRO A 295 73.40 -63.73 -25.62
C PRO A 295 72.17 -63.16 -24.88
N ASP A 296 71.95 -63.74 -23.69
CA ASP A 296 70.78 -63.64 -22.81
C ASP A 296 70.27 -62.23 -22.44
N PRO A 297 68.96 -62.09 -22.15
CA PRO A 297 68.38 -60.86 -21.63
C PRO A 297 68.77 -60.62 -20.16
N VAL A 298 69.25 -59.41 -19.88
CA VAL A 298 69.38 -58.86 -18.52
C VAL A 298 68.01 -58.30 -18.09
N PRO A 299 67.55 -58.52 -16.84
CA PRO A 299 66.26 -57.99 -16.38
C PRO A 299 66.35 -56.48 -16.14
N LEU A 300 65.36 -55.73 -16.62
CA LEU A 300 65.08 -54.34 -16.22
C LEU A 300 63.77 -54.30 -15.41
N PRO A 301 63.64 -53.33 -14.49
CA PRO A 301 62.83 -53.42 -13.28
C PRO A 301 61.38 -52.95 -13.47
N ASP A 302 60.51 -53.48 -12.62
CA ASP A 302 59.13 -53.04 -12.44
C ASP A 302 59.07 -51.59 -11.92
N GLU A 303 58.45 -50.68 -12.68
CA GLU A 303 58.02 -49.38 -12.18
C GLU A 303 56.49 -49.23 -12.33
N GLU A 304 55.85 -49.42 -11.18
CA GLU A 304 54.84 -48.55 -10.59
C GLU A 304 53.74 -47.97 -11.51
N SER A 305 52.58 -48.64 -11.49
CA SER A 305 51.28 -48.01 -11.70
C SER A 305 50.52 -48.02 -10.37
N ASP A 306 50.53 -46.90 -9.67
CA ASP A 306 49.54 -46.61 -8.63
C ASP A 306 49.53 -45.11 -8.39
N VAL A 307 48.46 -44.42 -8.83
CA VAL A 307 47.71 -43.44 -8.04
C VAL A 307 46.39 -43.17 -8.77
N ALA A 308 45.32 -43.79 -8.28
CA ALA A 308 43.99 -43.20 -8.33
C ALA A 308 43.77 -42.40 -7.02
N PRO A 309 43.20 -41.20 -7.06
CA PRO A 309 42.59 -40.62 -5.87
C PRO A 309 41.08 -40.81 -5.90
N GLU A 310 40.57 -41.69 -5.04
CA GLU A 310 39.23 -41.52 -4.46
C GLU A 310 39.29 -40.39 -3.42
N PRO A 311 38.27 -39.54 -3.33
CA PRO A 311 37.96 -38.85 -2.09
C PRO A 311 36.64 -39.35 -1.52
N GLU A 312 36.71 -40.16 -0.46
CA GLU A 312 35.59 -40.31 0.48
C GLU A 312 35.85 -39.51 1.77
N THR A 313 34.86 -38.67 2.07
CA THR A 313 34.33 -38.32 3.41
C THR A 313 35.21 -37.58 4.43
N THR A 314 34.73 -36.39 4.81
CA THR A 314 34.73 -35.97 6.22
C THR A 314 33.35 -35.41 6.58
N ALA A 315 32.83 -35.93 7.68
CA ALA A 315 31.49 -35.71 8.23
C ALA A 315 31.28 -34.29 8.79
N PRO A 316 30.01 -33.86 8.99
CA PRO A 316 29.68 -32.62 9.66
C PRO A 316 29.86 -32.75 11.18
N ALA A 317 30.47 -31.73 11.79
CA ALA A 317 30.48 -31.56 13.24
C ALA A 317 29.15 -30.95 13.73
N GLU A 318 28.75 -31.42 14.90
CA GLU A 318 27.49 -31.20 15.62
C GLU A 318 27.13 -29.74 15.97
N PRO A 319 25.84 -29.51 16.33
CA PRO A 319 25.32 -28.27 16.89
C PRO A 319 25.36 -28.27 18.43
N GLU A 320 25.74 -27.16 19.06
CA GLU A 320 25.34 -26.82 20.44
C GLU A 320 24.91 -25.35 20.49
N ASN A 321 23.62 -25.01 20.65
CA ASN A 321 22.79 -24.95 21.87
C ASN A 321 22.92 -23.63 22.69
N THR A 322 22.18 -22.59 22.22
CA THR A 322 21.20 -21.77 22.98
C THR A 322 21.68 -20.91 24.21
N PRO A 323 20.79 -20.23 24.98
CA PRO A 323 20.34 -18.83 24.91
C PRO A 323 20.85 -17.85 26.01
N ALA A 324 20.60 -16.55 25.80
CA ALA A 324 20.17 -15.43 26.69
C ALA A 324 20.54 -15.40 28.20
N PRO A 325 20.72 -14.21 28.82
CA PRO A 325 19.64 -13.22 29.03
C PRO A 325 19.91 -11.81 28.51
#